data_AF-A0A7X9DQQ9-F1
#
_entry.id   AF-A0A7X9DQQ9-F1
#
_cell.length_a   1.000
_cell.length_b   1.000
_cell.length_c   1.000
_cell.angle_alpha   90.00
_cell.angle_beta   90.00
_cell.angle_gamma   90.00
#
_symmetry.space_group_name_H-M   'P 1'
#
loop_
_entity.id
_entity.type
_entity.pdbx_description
1 polymer ?
#
loop_
_entity_poly.entity_id
_entity_poly.type
_entity_poly.pdbx_seq_one_letter_code
_entity_poly.pdbx_strand_id
1 'polypeptide(L)'
;MPAQTEANQIPVPVFRMLGSDPVPQYDQRIKKKRQGNVTLEPVYSYSGGDSAWVDWYLKEFVEGECMEFAYIQAGQENSFTWAQMAKGLEYQLPLIAKLRDEKKVKVETLAASGKWFRDHYKTTPATAVTIKEDLPGSDCKTVWFDSRFYRANVLWEHGTFRITDIHLFDENFASDYYTQKETTSNFHLYTLPFIDGYTGSPERITGLYLKAVINGKEMPVEGGDPLVNDSVRGELHITWPLKSMEGTFHVDFDEQHMELSLAGNKAAQWFLEFTTADSVNMPAIKTAPDRIDCQFKGMDYVVTLTKGSFSEPGKGVVARFLPDKGFLALDLSQANGKNQGK
;
A
#
# COMPACT_ATOMS: atom_id res chain seq x y z
N MET A 1 3.07 6.07 12.32
CA MET A 1 1.87 6.71 11.76
C MET A 1 2.18 8.19 11.60
N PRO A 2 1.88 8.79 10.44
CA PRO A 2 2.04 10.23 10.21
C PRO A 2 1.02 11.04 11.04
N ALA A 3 1.38 12.27 11.40
CA ALA A 3 0.43 13.22 11.98
C ALA A 3 -0.41 13.85 10.87
N GLN A 4 -1.70 14.04 11.12
CA GLN A 4 -2.63 14.66 10.19
C GLN A 4 -2.51 16.19 10.18
N THR A 5 -1.99 16.79 11.25
CA THR A 5 -1.84 18.25 11.36
C THR A 5 -0.43 18.66 11.79
N GLU A 6 -0.02 19.87 11.41
CA GLU A 6 1.27 20.45 11.87
C GLU A 6 1.34 20.56 13.39
N ALA A 7 0.21 20.84 14.05
CA ALA A 7 0.14 21.01 15.50
C ALA A 7 0.45 19.72 16.27
N ASN A 8 0.06 18.57 15.71
CA ASN A 8 0.29 17.26 16.31
C ASN A 8 1.52 16.55 15.73
N GLN A 9 2.25 17.19 14.81
CA GLN A 9 3.45 16.62 14.24
C GLN A 9 4.66 16.79 15.15
N ILE A 10 5.35 15.68 15.41
CA ILE A 10 6.71 15.72 15.95
C ILE A 10 7.64 16.15 14.80
N PRO A 11 8.41 17.26 14.92
CA PRO A 11 9.19 17.83 13.82
C PRO A 11 10.50 17.05 13.54
N VAL A 12 10.39 15.73 13.47
CA VAL A 12 11.48 14.78 13.25
C VAL A 12 11.08 13.84 12.11
N PRO A 13 11.70 13.96 10.92
CA PRO A 13 11.46 13.03 9.83
C PRO A 13 11.86 11.61 10.23
N VAL A 14 11.02 10.64 9.90
CA VAL A 14 11.28 9.22 10.14
C VAL A 14 11.45 8.55 8.79
N PHE A 15 12.64 7.99 8.56
CA PHE A 15 12.93 7.16 7.40
C PHE A 15 13.09 5.72 7.84
N ARG A 16 12.50 4.81 7.07
CA ARG A 16 12.64 3.38 7.27
C ARG A 16 14.07 2.97 6.94
N MET A 17 14.63 2.16 7.84
CA MET A 17 15.89 1.49 7.60
C MET A 17 15.68 0.29 6.67
N LEU A 18 16.53 0.22 5.64
CA LEU A 18 16.54 -0.74 4.55
C LEU A 18 15.25 -0.80 3.74
N GLY A 19 15.43 -0.65 2.43
CA GLY A 19 14.35 -0.82 1.47
C GLY A 19 13.87 -2.27 1.44
N SER A 20 12.58 -2.49 1.61
CA SER A 20 11.97 -3.81 1.54
C SER A 20 11.32 -4.07 0.20
N ASP A 21 11.23 -5.35 -0.19
CA ASP A 21 10.54 -5.75 -1.42
C ASP A 21 9.03 -5.45 -1.33
N PRO A 22 8.49 -4.52 -2.13
CA PRO A 22 7.10 -4.09 -2.01
C PRO A 22 6.10 -5.11 -2.57
N VAL A 23 6.53 -6.18 -3.25
CA VAL A 23 5.63 -7.19 -3.83
C VAL A 23 5.28 -8.31 -2.83
N PRO A 24 6.22 -9.13 -2.31
CA PRO A 24 5.91 -10.27 -1.47
C PRO A 24 5.73 -9.92 0.00
N GLN A 25 6.19 -8.75 0.47
CA GLN A 25 6.37 -8.53 1.91
C GLN A 25 5.05 -8.57 2.70
N TYR A 26 3.97 -8.08 2.09
CA TYR A 26 2.66 -7.98 2.74
C TYR A 26 1.70 -9.10 2.38
N ASP A 27 1.82 -9.69 1.18
CA ASP A 27 0.96 -10.79 0.76
C ASP A 27 1.55 -12.14 1.18
N GLN A 28 0.89 -12.83 2.13
CA GLN A 28 1.38 -14.12 2.64
C GLN A 28 1.53 -15.21 1.57
N ARG A 29 0.70 -15.22 0.51
CA ARG A 29 0.80 -16.24 -0.54
C ARG A 29 2.02 -15.98 -1.42
N ILE A 30 2.28 -14.72 -1.76
CA ILE A 30 3.46 -14.33 -2.53
C ILE A 30 4.72 -14.50 -1.68
N LYS A 31 4.68 -14.14 -0.39
CA LYS A 31 5.77 -14.32 0.57
C LYS A 31 6.23 -15.78 0.69
N LYS A 32 5.33 -16.75 0.57
CA LYS A 32 5.72 -18.18 0.57
C LYS A 32 6.62 -18.55 -0.61
N LYS A 33 6.48 -17.86 -1.75
CA LYS A 33 7.34 -18.05 -2.93
C LYS A 33 8.71 -17.34 -2.78
N ARG A 34 8.77 -16.25 -2.02
CA ARG A 34 9.98 -15.45 -1.73
C ARG A 34 10.24 -15.39 -0.22
N GLN A 35 10.87 -16.44 0.31
CA GLN A 35 11.07 -16.63 1.76
C GLN A 35 12.02 -15.59 2.38
N GLY A 36 11.71 -15.13 3.61
CA GLY A 36 12.64 -14.35 4.46
C GLY A 36 12.36 -12.84 4.54
N ASN A 37 13.33 -12.10 5.09
CA ASN A 37 13.34 -10.64 5.11
C ASN A 37 13.94 -10.13 3.79
N VAL A 38 13.09 -9.91 2.79
CA VAL A 38 13.54 -9.45 1.46
C VAL A 38 13.79 -7.95 1.54
N THR A 39 15.07 -7.57 1.65
CA THR A 39 15.51 -6.18 1.84
C THR A 39 16.83 -5.91 1.12
N LEU A 40 17.23 -4.64 1.04
CA LEU A 40 18.53 -4.23 0.53
C LEU A 40 19.73 -4.60 1.44
N GLU A 41 19.51 -5.32 2.55
CA GLU A 41 20.61 -5.80 3.42
C GLU A 41 21.60 -6.68 2.63
N PRO A 42 22.89 -6.31 2.56
CA PRO A 42 23.88 -6.97 1.70
C PRO A 42 24.15 -8.44 2.04
N VAL A 43 23.82 -8.91 3.25
CA VAL A 43 24.08 -10.32 3.62
C VAL A 43 23.08 -11.32 3.05
N TYR A 44 21.90 -10.86 2.62
CA TYR A 44 20.86 -11.78 2.16
C TYR A 44 21.08 -12.17 0.71
N SER A 45 21.56 -13.41 0.49
CA SER A 45 21.89 -13.95 -0.83
C SER A 45 20.71 -14.08 -1.81
N TYR A 46 19.49 -13.80 -1.36
CA TYR A 46 18.25 -13.83 -2.12
C TYR A 46 17.61 -12.44 -2.29
N SER A 47 18.28 -11.38 -1.80
CA SER A 47 17.85 -9.98 -1.95
C SER A 47 19.04 -9.03 -2.04
N GLY A 48 19.39 -8.27 -1.01
CA GLY A 48 20.49 -7.29 -1.08
C GLY A 48 21.87 -7.87 -1.46
N GLY A 49 22.11 -9.18 -1.25
CA GLY A 49 23.31 -9.89 -1.70
C GLY A 49 23.21 -10.56 -3.09
N ASP A 50 22.08 -10.39 -3.77
CA ASP A 50 21.77 -10.90 -5.11
C ASP A 50 21.71 -9.77 -6.14
N SER A 51 22.54 -9.85 -7.18
CA SER A 51 22.65 -8.77 -8.17
C SER A 51 21.37 -8.58 -8.98
N ALA A 52 20.66 -9.67 -9.32
CA ALA A 52 19.44 -9.58 -10.12
C ALA A 52 18.32 -8.90 -9.33
N TRP A 53 18.18 -9.22 -8.04
CA TRP A 53 17.26 -8.54 -7.15
C TRP A 53 17.64 -7.07 -6.96
N VAL A 54 18.93 -6.76 -6.74
CA VAL A 54 19.38 -5.36 -6.57
C VAL A 54 19.15 -4.52 -7.83
N ASP A 55 19.48 -5.05 -9.01
CA ASP A 55 19.25 -4.38 -10.30
C ASP A 55 17.77 -4.04 -10.49
N TRP A 56 16.90 -5.04 -10.27
CA TRP A 56 15.46 -4.89 -10.33
C TRP A 56 14.95 -3.85 -9.31
N TYR A 57 15.34 -4.00 -8.04
CA TYR A 57 14.87 -3.14 -6.96
C TYR A 57 15.23 -1.67 -7.18
N LEU A 58 16.48 -1.40 -7.58
CA LEU A 58 16.92 -0.04 -7.88
C LEU A 58 16.27 0.52 -9.14
N LYS A 59 16.06 -0.30 -10.18
CA LYS A 59 15.33 0.11 -11.39
C LYS A 59 13.92 0.57 -11.04
N GLU A 60 13.15 -0.25 -10.33
CA GLU A 60 11.75 0.07 -10.04
C GLU A 60 11.61 1.29 -9.10
N PHE A 61 12.54 1.51 -8.17
CA PHE A 61 12.55 2.74 -7.35
C PHE A 61 12.99 4.00 -8.11
N VAL A 62 13.76 3.86 -9.18
CA VAL A 62 14.21 4.97 -10.04
C VAL A 62 13.19 5.32 -11.11
N GLU A 63 12.49 4.33 -11.65
CA GLU A 63 11.61 4.47 -12.82
C GLU A 63 10.11 4.40 -12.47
N GLY A 64 9.77 3.97 -11.26
CA GLY A 64 8.41 3.92 -10.75
C GLY A 64 7.90 5.31 -10.33
N GLU A 65 6.64 5.58 -10.62
CA GLU A 65 5.93 6.76 -10.13
C GLU A 65 5.90 6.74 -8.61
N CYS A 66 6.23 7.89 -8.01
CA CYS A 66 6.41 8.03 -6.56
C CYS A 66 5.76 9.28 -5.97
N MET A 67 5.11 10.10 -6.80
CA MET A 67 4.54 11.40 -6.46
C MET A 67 5.61 12.40 -6.04
N GLU A 68 5.81 12.60 -4.73
CA GLU A 68 6.69 13.66 -4.21
C GLU A 68 8.15 13.17 -4.03
N PHE A 69 8.35 11.93 -3.55
CA PHE A 69 9.66 11.28 -3.52
C PHE A 69 9.57 9.77 -3.28
N ALA A 70 10.55 9.04 -3.79
CA ALA A 70 10.91 7.70 -3.32
C ALA A 70 12.30 7.74 -2.67
N TYR A 71 12.53 6.86 -1.70
CA TYR A 71 13.85 6.69 -1.10
C TYR A 71 14.12 5.24 -0.74
N ILE A 72 15.40 4.92 -0.67
CA ILE A 72 15.91 3.67 -0.15
C ILE A 72 17.08 4.00 0.79
N GLN A 73 17.27 3.18 1.80
CA GLN A 73 18.49 3.20 2.60
C GLN A 73 19.36 2.01 2.20
N ALA A 74 20.54 2.28 1.66
CA ALA A 74 21.58 1.27 1.43
C ALA A 74 22.55 1.26 2.62
N GLY A 75 22.96 0.08 3.05
CA GLY A 75 23.85 -0.10 4.19
C GLY A 75 23.54 -1.36 4.98
N GLN A 76 24.02 -1.38 6.21
CA GLN A 76 23.97 -2.53 7.12
C GLN A 76 23.02 -2.22 8.29
N GLU A 77 22.09 -3.12 8.58
CA GLU A 77 21.19 -3.03 9.74
C GLU A 77 21.79 -3.69 11.00
N ASN A 78 22.38 -4.87 10.84
CA ASN A 78 22.80 -5.73 11.96
C ASN A 78 24.31 -5.86 12.03
N SER A 79 24.87 -6.34 13.15
CA SER A 79 26.32 -6.50 13.38
C SER A 79 27.01 -7.61 12.57
N PHE A 80 26.62 -7.83 11.31
CA PHE A 80 27.28 -8.74 10.38
C PHE A 80 28.73 -8.31 10.09
N THR A 81 29.57 -9.29 9.76
CA THR A 81 30.98 -9.04 9.46
C THR A 81 31.21 -8.79 7.98
N TRP A 82 32.34 -8.16 7.64
CA TRP A 82 32.72 -7.87 6.26
C TRP A 82 32.62 -9.11 5.35
N ALA A 83 33.05 -10.28 5.82
CA ALA A 83 33.01 -11.51 5.03
C ALA A 83 31.61 -11.87 4.50
N GLN A 84 30.54 -11.49 5.22
CA GLN A 84 29.16 -11.75 4.81
C GLN A 84 28.60 -10.65 3.90
N MET A 85 29.01 -9.40 4.13
CA MET A 85 28.47 -8.23 3.42
C MET A 85 29.24 -7.86 2.16
N ALA A 86 30.51 -8.25 2.06
CA ALA A 86 31.45 -7.81 1.02
C ALA A 86 30.84 -7.98 -0.37
N LYS A 87 30.32 -9.17 -0.69
CA LYS A 87 29.70 -9.46 -1.99
C LYS A 87 28.57 -8.49 -2.32
N GLY A 88 27.66 -8.23 -1.38
CA GLY A 88 26.53 -7.32 -1.58
C GLY A 88 26.99 -5.88 -1.75
N LEU A 89 27.85 -5.39 -0.86
CA LEU A 89 28.33 -4.00 -0.89
C LEU A 89 29.23 -3.69 -2.08
N GLU A 90 30.11 -4.62 -2.47
CA GLU A 90 30.98 -4.50 -3.65
C GLU A 90 30.17 -4.40 -4.95
N TYR A 91 28.92 -4.85 -4.95
CA TYR A 91 28.00 -4.71 -6.07
C TYR A 91 27.09 -3.48 -5.94
N GLN A 92 26.41 -3.33 -4.80
CA GLN A 92 25.45 -2.25 -4.54
C GLN A 92 26.10 -0.86 -4.66
N LEU A 93 27.28 -0.65 -4.06
CA LEU A 93 27.88 0.68 -3.99
C LEU A 93 28.31 1.22 -5.36
N PRO A 94 29.00 0.45 -6.23
CA PRO A 94 29.28 0.91 -7.59
C PRO A 94 28.02 1.18 -8.42
N LEU A 95 26.97 0.36 -8.27
CA LEU A 95 25.72 0.56 -8.99
C LEU A 95 25.02 1.86 -8.54
N ILE A 96 24.94 2.11 -7.22
CA ILE A 96 24.41 3.37 -6.68
C ILE A 96 25.24 4.57 -7.14
N ALA A 97 26.58 4.45 -7.13
CA ALA A 97 27.47 5.49 -7.62
C ALA A 97 27.22 5.80 -9.11
N LYS A 98 27.04 4.76 -9.93
CA LYS A 98 26.68 4.91 -11.35
C LYS A 98 25.34 5.65 -11.51
N LEU A 99 24.29 5.24 -10.79
CA LEU A 99 22.98 5.90 -10.86
C LEU A 99 23.04 7.37 -10.42
N ARG A 100 23.87 7.69 -9.41
CA ARG A 100 24.15 9.07 -8.99
C ARG A 100 24.83 9.87 -10.10
N ASP A 101 25.85 9.30 -10.74
CA ASP A 101 26.61 9.97 -11.80
C ASP A 101 25.74 10.18 -13.07
N GLU A 102 24.78 9.27 -13.31
CA GLU A 102 23.70 9.41 -14.30
C GLU A 102 22.60 10.41 -13.88
N LYS A 103 22.67 10.98 -12.68
CA LYS A 103 21.69 11.90 -12.08
C LYS A 103 20.29 11.29 -11.89
N LYS A 104 20.19 9.97 -11.84
CA LYS A 104 18.95 9.25 -11.57
C LYS A 104 18.60 9.18 -10.09
N VAL A 105 19.61 9.23 -9.22
CA VAL A 105 19.43 9.26 -7.77
C VAL A 105 20.28 10.34 -7.13
N LYS A 106 19.86 10.79 -5.95
CA LYS A 106 20.64 11.64 -5.06
C LYS A 106 21.13 10.77 -3.90
N VAL A 107 22.45 10.75 -3.66
CA VAL A 107 23.05 10.00 -2.54
C VAL A 107 23.37 10.97 -1.41
N GLU A 108 22.75 10.76 -0.26
CA GLU A 108 22.86 11.64 0.90
C GLU A 108 23.06 10.86 2.20
N THR A 109 23.57 11.55 3.22
CA THR A 109 23.48 11.04 4.59
C THR A 109 22.05 11.17 5.09
N LEU A 110 21.64 10.31 6.03
CA LEU A 110 20.31 10.40 6.67
C LEU A 110 20.04 11.79 7.26
N ALA A 111 21.05 12.45 7.81
CA ALA A 111 20.94 13.80 8.35
C ALA A 111 20.65 14.85 7.25
N ALA A 112 21.30 14.73 6.08
CA ALA A 112 21.05 15.62 4.95
C ALA A 112 19.66 15.41 4.36
N SER A 113 19.21 14.16 4.16
CA SER A 113 17.84 13.87 3.72
C SER A 113 16.79 14.33 4.73
N GLY A 114 17.05 14.18 6.02
CA GLY A 114 16.18 14.71 7.08
C GLY A 114 16.12 16.24 7.10
N LYS A 115 17.23 16.93 6.82
CA LYS A 115 17.20 18.38 6.65
C LYS A 115 16.39 18.77 5.41
N TRP A 116 16.67 18.14 4.27
CA TRP A 116 15.92 18.36 3.03
C TRP A 116 14.42 18.18 3.25
N PHE A 117 13.99 17.08 3.86
CA PHE A 117 12.58 16.81 4.12
C PHE A 117 11.92 17.92 4.94
N ARG A 118 12.53 18.35 6.06
CA ARG A 118 11.99 19.44 6.89
C ARG A 118 11.92 20.78 6.17
N ASP A 119 12.86 21.05 5.27
CA ASP A 119 12.88 22.30 4.51
C ASP A 119 11.80 22.33 3.40
N HIS A 120 11.31 21.16 2.95
CA HIS A 120 10.38 21.03 1.82
C HIS A 120 8.94 20.76 2.26
N TYR A 121 8.75 20.05 3.37
CA TYR A 121 7.44 19.57 3.79
C TYR A 121 7.11 20.00 5.20
N LYS A 122 5.94 20.65 5.35
CA LYS A 122 5.39 20.99 6.67
C LYS A 122 4.74 19.80 7.35
N THR A 123 4.04 18.99 6.58
CA THR A 123 3.47 17.70 6.99
C THR A 123 3.98 16.59 6.09
N THR A 124 3.89 15.33 6.53
CA THR A 124 4.23 14.19 5.66
C THR A 124 3.42 14.26 4.35
N PRO A 125 4.06 14.35 3.17
CA PRO A 125 3.36 14.42 1.90
C PRO A 125 2.83 13.04 1.48
N ALA A 126 1.92 13.01 0.51
CA ALA A 126 1.55 11.77 -0.17
C ALA A 126 2.71 11.27 -1.04
N THR A 127 2.96 9.95 -1.00
CA THR A 127 3.99 9.27 -1.77
C THR A 127 3.49 7.95 -2.30
N ALA A 128 4.14 7.44 -3.35
CA ALA A 128 3.86 6.12 -3.87
C ALA A 128 5.12 5.26 -4.06
N VAL A 129 4.94 3.95 -4.08
CA VAL A 129 5.93 2.99 -4.57
C VAL A 129 5.25 2.13 -5.63
N THR A 130 5.76 2.22 -6.86
CA THR A 130 5.19 1.55 -8.02
C THR A 130 6.15 0.50 -8.55
N ILE A 131 5.67 -0.74 -8.67
CA ILE A 131 6.35 -1.83 -9.37
C ILE A 131 5.56 -2.16 -10.63
N LYS A 132 6.16 -1.86 -11.78
CA LYS A 132 5.58 -2.09 -13.11
C LYS A 132 5.90 -3.48 -13.61
N GLU A 133 7.07 -3.98 -13.26
CA GLU A 133 7.56 -5.29 -13.66
C GLU A 133 8.25 -5.94 -12.47
N ASP A 134 7.77 -7.09 -12.04
CA ASP A 134 8.41 -7.88 -10.99
C ASP A 134 9.52 -8.78 -11.58
N LEU A 135 10.30 -9.44 -10.71
CA LEU A 135 11.40 -10.33 -11.11
C LEU A 135 10.93 -11.45 -12.07
N PRO A 136 11.83 -11.95 -12.94
CA PRO A 136 11.52 -13.03 -13.88
C PRO A 136 10.80 -14.21 -13.23
N GLY A 137 9.72 -14.67 -13.88
CA GLY A 137 8.85 -15.74 -13.36
C GLY A 137 7.67 -15.24 -12.52
N SER A 138 7.55 -13.93 -12.33
CA SER A 138 6.38 -13.27 -11.75
C SER A 138 5.69 -12.39 -12.80
N ASP A 139 4.37 -12.27 -12.73
CA ASP A 139 3.59 -11.28 -13.49
C ASP A 139 3.02 -10.17 -12.59
N CYS A 140 3.46 -10.15 -11.32
CA CYS A 140 2.96 -9.22 -10.33
C CYS A 140 3.29 -7.78 -10.67
N LYS A 141 2.36 -6.89 -10.35
CA LYS A 141 2.54 -5.43 -10.38
C LYS A 141 1.86 -4.86 -9.15
N THR A 142 2.40 -3.80 -8.58
CA THR A 142 1.85 -3.27 -7.34
C THR A 142 2.04 -1.77 -7.25
N VAL A 143 1.07 -1.10 -6.64
CA VAL A 143 1.15 0.31 -6.24
C VAL A 143 0.84 0.39 -4.77
N TRP A 144 1.80 0.86 -3.99
CA TRP A 144 1.58 1.32 -2.62
C TRP A 144 1.39 2.83 -2.65
N PHE A 145 0.33 3.30 -2.01
CA PHE A 145 0.04 4.69 -1.78
C PHE A 145 0.06 4.95 -0.27
N ASP A 146 0.74 6.01 0.16
CA ASP A 146 0.80 6.44 1.56
C ASP A 146 0.58 7.95 1.63
N SER A 147 -0.34 8.39 2.49
CA SER A 147 -0.56 9.79 2.85
C SER A 147 -0.55 9.97 4.37
N ARG A 148 -0.82 11.20 4.86
CA ARG A 148 -1.02 11.41 6.29
C ARG A 148 -2.36 10.91 6.84
N PHE A 149 -3.29 10.50 5.98
CA PHE A 149 -4.63 10.03 6.39
C PHE A 149 -4.80 8.52 6.24
N TYR A 150 -4.17 7.90 5.24
CA TYR A 150 -4.28 6.47 5.04
C TYR A 150 -3.10 5.93 4.23
N ARG A 151 -3.02 4.61 4.17
CA ARG A 151 -2.26 3.90 3.16
C ARG A 151 -3.15 2.91 2.43
N ALA A 152 -2.81 2.59 1.19
CA ALA A 152 -3.48 1.58 0.40
C ALA A 152 -2.50 0.80 -0.47
N ASN A 153 -2.82 -0.45 -0.76
CA ASN A 153 -2.09 -1.25 -1.74
C ASN A 153 -3.01 -1.84 -2.80
N VAL A 154 -2.66 -1.63 -4.07
CA VAL A 154 -3.26 -2.31 -5.22
C VAL A 154 -2.26 -3.28 -5.81
N LEU A 155 -2.70 -4.52 -6.03
CA LEU A 155 -1.92 -5.59 -6.62
C LEU A 155 -2.62 -6.14 -7.86
N TRP A 156 -1.82 -6.37 -8.91
CA TRP A 156 -2.19 -7.21 -10.03
C TRP A 156 -1.39 -8.51 -10.01
N GLU A 157 -2.08 -9.64 -10.11
CA GLU A 157 -1.50 -10.99 -10.20
C GLU A 157 -2.39 -11.84 -11.13
N HIS A 158 -1.81 -12.60 -12.06
CA HIS A 158 -2.54 -13.40 -13.06
C HIS A 158 -3.57 -12.60 -13.84
N GLY A 159 -3.25 -11.34 -14.16
CA GLY A 159 -4.15 -10.43 -14.87
C GLY A 159 -5.39 -9.98 -14.09
N THR A 160 -5.49 -10.25 -12.78
CA THR A 160 -6.61 -9.81 -11.92
C THR A 160 -6.21 -8.63 -11.03
N PHE A 161 -7.20 -7.91 -10.49
CA PHE A 161 -7.01 -6.75 -9.61
C PHE A 161 -7.45 -7.06 -8.18
N ARG A 162 -6.65 -6.64 -7.19
CA ARG A 162 -7.02 -6.68 -5.78
C ARG A 162 -6.46 -5.50 -5.00
N ILE A 163 -7.27 -4.91 -4.13
CA ILE A 163 -6.76 -4.05 -3.06
C ILE A 163 -6.42 -4.94 -1.88
N THR A 164 -5.15 -4.95 -1.48
CA THR A 164 -4.63 -5.86 -0.46
C THR A 164 -4.52 -5.22 0.92
N ASP A 165 -4.41 -3.89 0.98
CA ASP A 165 -4.25 -3.12 2.20
C ASP A 165 -5.03 -1.82 2.09
N ILE A 166 -5.75 -1.45 3.15
CA ILE A 166 -6.24 -0.11 3.44
C ILE A 166 -6.15 0.06 4.96
N HIS A 167 -5.31 0.97 5.42
CA HIS A 167 -5.22 1.34 6.83
C HIS A 167 -5.40 2.85 6.97
N LEU A 168 -6.27 3.28 7.86
CA LEU A 168 -6.49 4.68 8.20
C LEU A 168 -5.54 5.10 9.33
N PHE A 169 -5.25 6.39 9.37
CA PHE A 169 -4.43 7.05 10.38
C PHE A 169 -5.28 8.07 11.14
N ASP A 170 -5.19 8.03 12.46
CA ASP A 170 -5.77 9.04 13.35
C ASP A 170 -4.69 9.50 14.32
N GLU A 171 -4.32 10.77 14.30
CA GLU A 171 -3.33 11.31 15.22
C GLU A 171 -3.76 11.27 16.70
N ASN A 172 -5.03 10.99 16.99
CA ASN A 172 -5.56 10.74 18.33
C ASN A 172 -5.47 9.27 18.76
N PHE A 173 -5.04 8.36 17.88
CA PHE A 173 -4.83 6.95 18.22
C PHE A 173 -3.53 6.76 18.99
N ALA A 174 -3.64 6.77 20.32
CA ALA A 174 -2.49 6.56 21.19
C ALA A 174 -1.99 5.12 21.13
N SER A 175 -0.67 4.95 21.02
CA SER A 175 -0.03 3.65 21.25
C SER A 175 -0.21 3.22 22.70
N ASP A 176 -0.32 1.92 22.95
CA ASP A 176 -0.31 1.34 24.31
C ASP A 176 0.89 1.83 25.14
N TYR A 177 2.01 2.12 24.45
CA TYR A 177 3.26 2.58 25.05
C TYR A 177 3.31 4.08 25.37
N TYR A 178 2.25 4.83 25.07
CA TYR A 178 2.18 6.26 25.36
C TYR A 178 2.16 6.53 26.87
N THR A 179 1.48 5.66 27.64
CA THR A 179 1.37 5.79 29.10
C THR A 179 1.88 4.57 29.86
N GLN A 180 2.10 3.45 29.17
CA GLN A 180 2.48 2.19 29.80
C GLN A 180 3.86 1.75 29.34
N LYS A 181 4.62 1.14 30.26
CA LYS A 181 5.88 0.48 29.91
C LYS A 181 5.58 -0.88 29.28
N GLU A 182 6.29 -1.23 28.21
CA GLU A 182 6.33 -2.60 27.72
C GLU A 182 7.14 -3.46 28.70
N THR A 183 6.61 -4.63 29.05
CA THR A 183 7.26 -5.58 29.98
C THR A 183 7.80 -6.82 29.29
N THR A 184 7.55 -6.94 27.99
CA THR A 184 8.04 -8.01 27.12
C THR A 184 9.13 -7.49 26.18
N SER A 185 9.67 -8.38 25.34
CA SER A 185 10.60 -8.01 24.27
C SER A 185 9.91 -7.61 22.97
N ASN A 186 8.58 -7.62 22.93
CA ASN A 186 7.80 -7.38 21.71
C ASN A 186 7.14 -6.01 21.78
N PHE A 187 7.24 -5.26 20.69
CA PHE A 187 6.54 -3.98 20.54
C PHE A 187 5.53 -4.10 19.41
N HIS A 188 4.29 -3.75 19.69
CA HIS A 188 3.20 -3.75 18.73
C HIS A 188 2.70 -2.33 18.48
N LEU A 189 3.03 -1.81 17.29
CA LEU A 189 2.60 -0.49 16.85
C LEU A 189 1.53 -0.68 15.77
N TYR A 190 0.38 -0.06 15.98
CA TYR A 190 -0.78 -0.24 15.12
C TYR A 190 -1.22 1.07 14.49
N THR A 191 -1.98 0.92 13.41
CA THR A 191 -2.83 1.96 12.81
C THR A 191 -4.27 1.44 12.86
N LEU A 192 -5.19 2.02 12.09
CA LEU A 192 -6.59 1.60 12.05
C LEU A 192 -6.84 0.74 10.80
N PRO A 193 -6.79 -0.61 10.90
CA PRO A 193 -6.94 -1.49 9.74
C PRO A 193 -8.36 -1.42 9.19
N PHE A 194 -8.53 -1.34 7.87
CA PHE A 194 -9.82 -1.58 7.22
C PHE A 194 -9.75 -2.85 6.37
N ILE A 195 -8.77 -2.89 5.47
CA ILE A 195 -8.39 -4.08 4.70
C ILE A 195 -6.96 -4.42 5.11
N ASP A 196 -6.74 -5.64 5.60
CA ASP A 196 -5.40 -6.08 6.01
C ASP A 196 -5.07 -7.46 5.41
N GLY A 197 -4.45 -7.46 4.22
CA GLY A 197 -4.03 -8.65 3.49
C GLY A 197 -3.01 -9.49 4.23
N TYR A 198 -2.24 -8.90 5.17
CA TYR A 198 -1.28 -9.63 5.98
C TYR A 198 -1.95 -10.64 6.91
N THR A 199 -3.21 -10.41 7.29
CA THR A 199 -3.95 -11.30 8.19
C THR A 199 -4.58 -12.50 7.50
N GLY A 200 -4.59 -12.55 6.16
CA GLY A 200 -5.19 -13.63 5.40
C GLY A 200 -4.55 -15.00 5.65
N SER A 201 -5.24 -16.07 5.24
CA SER A 201 -4.68 -17.41 5.19
C SER A 201 -4.28 -17.79 3.76
N PRO A 202 -3.44 -18.82 3.56
CA PRO A 202 -3.10 -19.32 2.23
C PRO A 202 -4.32 -19.75 1.41
N GLU A 203 -5.36 -20.25 2.08
CA GLU A 203 -6.61 -20.75 1.49
C GLU A 203 -7.60 -19.62 1.18
N ARG A 204 -7.53 -18.51 1.93
CA ARG A 204 -8.42 -17.36 1.75
C ARG A 204 -7.68 -16.07 2.10
N ILE A 205 -7.24 -15.31 1.10
CA ILE A 205 -6.63 -14.01 1.38
C ILE A 205 -7.70 -12.95 1.62
N THR A 206 -7.45 -12.17 2.64
CA THR A 206 -8.09 -10.88 2.88
C THR A 206 -7.81 -9.89 1.74
N GLY A 207 -8.84 -9.18 1.27
CA GLY A 207 -8.70 -8.15 0.24
C GLY A 207 -10.02 -7.79 -0.44
N LEU A 208 -9.98 -6.75 -1.26
CA LEU A 208 -11.08 -6.32 -2.14
C LEU A 208 -10.80 -6.78 -3.56
N TYR A 209 -11.63 -7.69 -4.06
CA TYR A 209 -11.47 -8.29 -5.38
C TYR A 209 -12.40 -7.59 -6.37
N LEU A 210 -11.88 -7.15 -7.51
CA LEU A 210 -12.72 -6.62 -8.58
C LEU A 210 -13.42 -7.75 -9.33
N LYS A 211 -14.74 -7.70 -9.33
CA LYS A 211 -15.61 -8.64 -10.04
C LYS A 211 -16.62 -7.90 -10.89
N ALA A 212 -17.13 -8.59 -11.90
CA ALA A 212 -18.24 -8.11 -12.71
C ALA A 212 -19.20 -9.25 -13.08
N VAL A 213 -20.45 -8.89 -13.40
CA VAL A 213 -21.40 -9.82 -14.01
C VAL A 213 -21.14 -9.88 -15.53
N ILE A 214 -20.52 -10.96 -15.99
CA ILE A 214 -20.20 -11.20 -17.39
C ILE A 214 -20.99 -12.42 -17.85
N ASN A 215 -21.82 -12.26 -18.90
CA ASN A 215 -22.71 -13.31 -19.40
C ASN A 215 -23.61 -13.92 -18.30
N GLY A 216 -24.10 -13.08 -17.38
CA GLY A 216 -24.98 -13.47 -16.28
C GLY A 216 -24.28 -14.18 -15.11
N LYS A 217 -22.94 -14.24 -15.08
CA LYS A 217 -22.16 -14.85 -13.99
C LYS A 217 -21.21 -13.83 -13.37
N GLU A 218 -21.09 -13.86 -12.04
CA GLU A 218 -20.05 -13.11 -11.34
C GLU A 218 -18.68 -13.75 -11.62
N MET A 219 -17.77 -12.99 -12.20
CA MET A 219 -16.42 -13.43 -12.51
C MET A 219 -15.39 -12.37 -12.08
N PRO A 220 -14.15 -12.77 -11.76
CA PRO A 220 -13.03 -11.83 -11.65
C PRO A 220 -12.89 -11.02 -12.95
N VAL A 221 -12.62 -9.72 -12.81
CA VAL A 221 -12.25 -8.90 -13.96
C VAL A 221 -10.78 -9.14 -14.27
N GLU A 222 -10.49 -9.44 -15.52
CA GLU A 222 -9.14 -9.59 -16.06
C GLU A 222 -8.77 -8.44 -16.99
N GLY A 223 -7.49 -8.05 -16.99
CA GLY A 223 -6.95 -6.93 -17.76
C GLY A 223 -5.50 -7.11 -18.25
N GLY A 224 -4.97 -6.03 -18.82
CA GLY A 224 -3.59 -5.90 -19.28
C GLY A 224 -2.65 -5.37 -18.20
N ASP A 225 -1.62 -4.66 -18.63
CA ASP A 225 -0.70 -3.98 -17.72
C ASP A 225 -1.28 -2.61 -17.33
N PRO A 226 -1.28 -2.26 -16.04
CA PRO A 226 -1.69 -0.94 -15.58
C PRO A 226 -0.67 0.12 -15.98
N LEU A 227 -1.14 1.33 -16.20
CA LEU A 227 -0.34 2.54 -16.36
C LEU A 227 -0.57 3.42 -15.13
N VAL A 228 0.52 3.90 -14.54
CA VAL A 228 0.48 4.78 -13.36
C VAL A 228 0.98 6.16 -13.80
N ASN A 229 0.38 7.21 -13.27
CA ASN A 229 0.69 8.59 -13.61
C ASN A 229 0.57 9.48 -12.37
N ASP A 230 1.64 10.19 -12.04
CA ASP A 230 1.77 11.13 -10.93
C ASP A 230 2.11 12.56 -11.40
N SER A 231 1.79 12.88 -12.66
CA SER A 231 2.09 14.19 -13.26
C SER A 231 1.29 15.36 -12.67
N VAL A 232 0.17 15.06 -12.00
CA VAL A 232 -0.63 16.04 -11.26
C VAL A 232 -0.21 15.98 -9.80
N ARG A 233 0.24 17.12 -9.27
CA ARG A 233 0.73 17.18 -7.90
C ARG A 233 -0.35 16.79 -6.90
N GLY A 234 -0.03 15.84 -6.02
CA GLY A 234 -0.94 15.37 -4.97
C GLY A 234 -1.94 14.31 -5.43
N GLU A 235 -1.90 13.91 -6.70
CA GLU A 235 -2.81 12.93 -7.29
C GLU A 235 -2.00 11.78 -7.91
N LEU A 236 -2.48 10.55 -7.73
CA LEU A 236 -1.93 9.36 -8.38
C LEU A 236 -3.03 8.68 -9.18
N HIS A 237 -2.86 8.63 -10.49
CA HIS A 237 -3.84 8.08 -11.42
C HIS A 237 -3.37 6.74 -11.96
N ILE A 238 -4.20 5.72 -11.84
CA ILE A 238 -3.96 4.40 -12.40
C ILE A 238 -5.00 4.13 -13.48
N THR A 239 -4.54 3.70 -14.64
CA THR A 239 -5.38 3.29 -15.77
C THR A 239 -5.10 1.83 -16.09
N TRP A 240 -6.13 0.99 -16.09
CA TRP A 240 -6.01 -0.44 -16.30
C TRP A 240 -6.92 -0.94 -17.43
N PRO A 241 -6.37 -1.25 -18.62
CA PRO A 241 -7.16 -1.71 -19.75
C PRO A 241 -7.70 -3.12 -19.50
N LEU A 242 -9.00 -3.31 -19.71
CA LEU A 242 -9.66 -4.58 -19.44
C LEU A 242 -9.64 -5.52 -20.65
N LYS A 243 -9.55 -6.83 -20.38
CA LYS A 243 -9.59 -7.91 -21.38
C LYS A 243 -10.87 -8.75 -21.28
N SER A 244 -11.35 -8.95 -20.06
CA SER A 244 -12.55 -9.73 -19.77
C SER A 244 -13.86 -9.05 -20.21
N MET A 245 -13.81 -7.74 -20.46
CA MET A 245 -14.93 -6.90 -20.87
C MET A 245 -14.40 -5.62 -21.51
N GLU A 246 -15.24 -4.95 -22.31
CA GLU A 246 -14.92 -3.63 -22.86
C GLU A 246 -14.76 -2.62 -21.73
N GLY A 247 -13.78 -1.73 -21.87
CA GLY A 247 -13.58 -0.58 -20.99
C GLY A 247 -12.18 -0.49 -20.40
N THR A 248 -12.00 0.53 -19.58
CA THR A 248 -10.75 0.81 -18.86
C THR A 248 -11.11 1.16 -17.43
N PHE A 249 -10.50 0.44 -16.49
CA PHE A 249 -10.72 0.65 -15.07
C PHE A 249 -9.73 1.67 -14.54
N HIS A 250 -10.21 2.63 -13.76
CA HIS A 250 -9.40 3.70 -13.21
C HIS A 250 -9.39 3.59 -11.68
N VAL A 251 -8.24 3.89 -11.10
CA VAL A 251 -8.07 4.08 -9.65
C VAL A 251 -7.31 5.37 -9.43
N ASP A 252 -7.92 6.29 -8.71
CA ASP A 252 -7.36 7.61 -8.42
C ASP A 252 -7.18 7.74 -6.91
N PHE A 253 -6.01 8.21 -6.49
CA PHE A 253 -5.70 8.49 -5.10
C PHE A 253 -5.36 9.97 -4.93
N ASP A 254 -5.87 10.56 -3.86
CA ASP A 254 -5.37 11.82 -3.32
C ASP A 254 -5.06 11.66 -1.82
N GLU A 255 -4.68 12.74 -1.14
CA GLU A 255 -4.30 12.68 0.27
C GLU A 255 -5.38 12.04 1.18
N GLN A 256 -6.66 12.11 0.80
CA GLN A 256 -7.82 11.79 1.62
C GLN A 256 -8.80 10.81 0.97
N HIS A 257 -8.74 10.60 -0.34
CA HIS A 257 -9.75 9.87 -1.09
C HIS A 257 -9.14 8.82 -2.01
N MET A 258 -9.90 7.74 -2.17
CA MET A 258 -9.67 6.73 -3.20
C MET A 258 -10.91 6.62 -4.08
N GLU A 259 -10.76 6.91 -5.37
CA GLU A 259 -11.84 6.79 -6.34
C GLU A 259 -11.57 5.64 -7.32
N LEU A 260 -12.64 4.93 -7.69
CA LEU A 260 -12.61 3.85 -8.67
C LEU A 260 -13.71 4.06 -9.68
N SER A 261 -13.38 3.90 -10.96
CA SER A 261 -14.36 4.05 -12.03
C SER A 261 -14.10 3.14 -13.22
N LEU A 262 -15.13 2.93 -14.04
CA LEU A 262 -15.01 2.20 -15.29
C LEU A 262 -15.42 3.09 -16.47
N ALA A 263 -14.46 3.39 -17.33
CA ALA A 263 -14.68 4.08 -18.59
C ALA A 263 -14.99 3.10 -19.73
N GLY A 264 -15.75 3.54 -20.73
CA GLY A 264 -16.04 2.77 -21.96
C GLY A 264 -17.22 1.79 -21.88
N ASN A 265 -17.62 1.32 -20.70
CA ASN A 265 -18.70 0.35 -20.56
C ASN A 265 -19.66 0.68 -19.41
N LYS A 266 -20.64 1.53 -19.71
CA LYS A 266 -21.63 2.03 -18.73
C LYS A 266 -22.65 0.97 -18.29
N ALA A 267 -22.81 -0.11 -19.05
CA ALA A 267 -23.77 -1.18 -18.74
C ALA A 267 -23.17 -2.26 -17.83
N ALA A 268 -21.85 -2.26 -17.65
CA ALA A 268 -21.17 -3.21 -16.81
C ALA A 268 -21.61 -3.13 -15.35
N GLN A 269 -21.94 -4.28 -14.79
CA GLN A 269 -22.23 -4.43 -13.37
C GLN A 269 -20.98 -4.94 -12.67
N TRP A 270 -20.08 -4.02 -12.34
CA TRP A 270 -18.86 -4.30 -11.57
C TRP A 270 -19.03 -3.95 -10.10
N PHE A 271 -18.25 -4.59 -9.24
CA PHE A 271 -18.22 -4.34 -7.80
C PHE A 271 -16.89 -4.80 -7.20
N LEU A 272 -16.53 -4.26 -6.03
CA LEU A 272 -15.47 -4.84 -5.20
C LEU A 272 -16.10 -5.77 -4.17
N GLU A 273 -15.57 -6.99 -4.05
CA GLU A 273 -15.98 -7.94 -3.02
C GLU A 273 -14.94 -8.03 -1.92
N PHE A 274 -15.33 -7.70 -0.69
CA PHE A 274 -14.47 -7.82 0.48
C PHE A 274 -14.55 -9.21 1.08
N THR A 275 -13.46 -9.97 0.94
CA THR A 275 -13.32 -11.28 1.57
C THR A 275 -12.25 -11.23 2.65
N THR A 276 -12.42 -12.03 3.70
CA THR A 276 -11.42 -12.26 4.76
C THR A 276 -11.38 -13.76 5.10
N ALA A 277 -10.27 -14.24 5.66
CA ALA A 277 -10.22 -15.56 6.29
C ALA A 277 -11.04 -15.58 7.60
N ASP A 278 -11.65 -16.72 7.91
CA ASP A 278 -12.56 -16.87 9.07
C ASP A 278 -11.81 -16.79 10.42
N SER A 279 -10.49 -16.99 10.41
CA SER A 279 -9.62 -17.00 11.59
C SER A 279 -8.96 -15.65 11.90
N VAL A 280 -9.40 -14.57 11.25
CA VAL A 280 -8.73 -13.27 11.35
C VAL A 280 -9.36 -12.40 12.43
N ASN A 281 -8.52 -11.84 13.30
CA ASN A 281 -8.90 -10.75 14.20
C ASN A 281 -9.08 -9.45 13.39
N MET A 282 -10.18 -9.35 12.64
CA MET A 282 -10.57 -8.10 11.99
C MET A 282 -11.12 -7.13 13.05
N PRO A 283 -11.04 -5.81 12.81
CA PRO A 283 -11.85 -4.85 13.56
C PRO A 283 -13.31 -5.28 13.54
N ALA A 284 -14.04 -4.93 14.60
CA ALA A 284 -15.48 -5.12 14.59
C ALA A 284 -16.08 -4.21 13.52
N ILE A 285 -16.85 -4.77 12.59
CA ILE A 285 -17.39 -4.07 11.41
C ILE A 285 -18.92 -4.09 11.47
N LYS A 286 -19.54 -2.94 11.19
CA LYS A 286 -20.98 -2.82 10.93
C LYS A 286 -21.19 -2.07 9.63
N THR A 287 -21.93 -2.66 8.71
CA THR A 287 -22.16 -2.09 7.39
C THR A 287 -23.48 -1.33 7.35
N ALA A 288 -23.44 -0.11 6.85
CA ALA A 288 -24.60 0.65 6.39
C ALA A 288 -24.41 0.98 4.90
N PRO A 289 -25.46 1.39 4.16
CA PRO A 289 -25.34 1.61 2.71
C PRO A 289 -24.27 2.61 2.30
N ASP A 290 -23.98 3.61 3.10
CA ASP A 290 -23.05 4.71 2.80
C ASP A 290 -21.76 4.67 3.63
N ARG A 291 -21.67 3.80 4.64
CA ARG A 291 -20.51 3.73 5.54
C ARG A 291 -20.30 2.35 6.14
N ILE A 292 -19.06 2.10 6.55
CA ILE A 292 -18.71 0.98 7.42
C ILE A 292 -18.15 1.53 8.72
N ASP A 293 -18.83 1.24 9.83
CA ASP A 293 -18.39 1.57 11.18
C ASP A 293 -17.44 0.46 11.66
N CYS A 294 -16.23 0.85 12.08
CA CYS A 294 -15.16 -0.04 12.53
C CYS A 294 -14.79 0.26 14.00
N GLN A 295 -14.36 -0.77 14.73
CA GLN A 295 -13.72 -0.60 16.04
C GLN A 295 -12.45 -1.43 16.15
N PHE A 296 -11.35 -0.78 16.56
CA PHE A 296 -10.07 -1.43 16.78
C PHE A 296 -9.40 -0.87 18.04
N LYS A 297 -8.99 -1.76 18.96
CA LYS A 297 -8.36 -1.39 20.24
C LYS A 297 -9.11 -0.28 21.02
N GLY A 298 -10.44 -0.31 20.98
CA GLY A 298 -11.30 0.66 21.66
C GLY A 298 -11.46 2.01 20.97
N MET A 299 -10.87 2.19 19.78
CA MET A 299 -11.09 3.36 18.94
C MET A 299 -12.12 3.05 17.84
N ASP A 300 -13.10 3.93 17.71
CA ASP A 300 -14.13 3.87 16.66
C ASP A 300 -13.72 4.75 15.48
N TYR A 301 -13.80 4.21 14.27
CA TYR A 301 -13.48 4.91 13.01
C TYR A 301 -14.44 4.46 11.91
N VAL A 302 -14.49 5.20 10.81
CA VAL A 302 -15.48 4.98 9.75
C VAL A 302 -14.82 5.06 8.38
N VAL A 303 -15.26 4.19 7.47
CA VAL A 303 -14.98 4.34 6.04
C VAL A 303 -16.29 4.70 5.36
N THR A 304 -16.32 5.85 4.68
CA THR A 304 -17.54 6.38 4.06
C THR A 304 -17.41 6.33 2.55
N LEU A 305 -18.52 6.09 1.86
CA LEU A 305 -18.63 6.27 0.42
C LEU A 305 -19.29 7.61 0.12
N THR A 306 -18.58 8.48 -0.59
CA THR A 306 -19.17 9.71 -1.16
C THR A 306 -19.90 9.41 -2.47
N LYS A 307 -19.56 8.30 -3.13
CA LYS A 307 -20.30 7.71 -4.25
C LYS A 307 -20.30 6.19 -4.18
N GLY A 308 -21.43 5.60 -4.57
CA GLY A 308 -21.68 4.17 -4.48
C GLY A 308 -22.37 3.77 -3.17
N SER A 309 -22.40 2.48 -2.90
CA SER A 309 -22.99 1.94 -1.68
C SER A 309 -22.36 0.62 -1.24
N PHE A 310 -22.46 0.30 0.04
CA PHE A 310 -22.15 -1.00 0.58
C PHE A 310 -23.36 -1.93 0.60
N SER A 311 -23.11 -3.24 0.53
CA SER A 311 -24.11 -4.27 0.81
C SER A 311 -23.48 -5.47 1.51
N GLU A 312 -24.28 -6.20 2.29
CA GLU A 312 -23.88 -7.46 2.94
C GLU A 312 -24.52 -8.64 2.22
N PRO A 313 -23.81 -9.33 1.31
CA PRO A 313 -24.40 -10.44 0.56
C PRO A 313 -24.45 -11.76 1.36
N GLY A 314 -23.85 -11.80 2.57
CA GLY A 314 -23.71 -13.01 3.40
C GLY A 314 -22.63 -13.98 2.92
N LYS A 315 -22.67 -15.23 3.41
CA LYS A 315 -21.80 -16.34 2.95
C LYS A 315 -20.29 -16.09 3.10
N GLY A 316 -19.88 -15.43 4.18
CA GLY A 316 -18.47 -15.16 4.48
C GLY A 316 -17.88 -13.96 3.74
N VAL A 317 -18.65 -13.24 2.94
CA VAL A 317 -18.25 -11.92 2.40
C VAL A 317 -18.56 -10.86 3.45
N VAL A 318 -17.60 -9.98 3.72
CA VAL A 318 -17.76 -8.91 4.72
C VAL A 318 -18.67 -7.82 4.16
N ALA A 319 -18.36 -7.32 2.96
CA ALA A 319 -19.15 -6.32 2.26
C ALA A 319 -18.90 -6.38 0.74
N ARG A 320 -19.85 -5.85 -0.03
CA ARG A 320 -19.64 -5.48 -1.45
C ARG A 320 -19.73 -3.99 -1.60
N PHE A 321 -18.82 -3.42 -2.39
CA PHE A 321 -18.82 -2.02 -2.76
C PHE A 321 -19.41 -1.92 -4.15
N LEU A 322 -20.57 -1.29 -4.25
CA LEU A 322 -21.38 -1.15 -5.45
C LEU A 322 -21.20 0.27 -5.99
N PRO A 323 -20.76 0.45 -7.24
CA PRO A 323 -20.61 1.78 -7.82
C PRO A 323 -21.97 2.44 -8.10
N ASP A 324 -22.04 3.77 -7.93
CA ASP A 324 -23.14 4.58 -8.44
C ASP A 324 -22.77 5.13 -9.82
N LYS A 325 -23.56 4.78 -10.85
CA LYS A 325 -23.33 5.16 -12.26
C LYS A 325 -21.90 4.89 -12.74
N GLY A 326 -21.29 3.80 -12.26
CA GLY A 326 -19.93 3.39 -12.64
C GLY A 326 -18.81 4.08 -11.86
N PHE A 327 -19.13 4.81 -10.78
CA PHE A 327 -18.18 5.45 -9.88
C PHE A 327 -18.33 4.95 -8.45
N LEU A 328 -17.22 4.73 -7.78
CA LEU A 328 -17.12 4.42 -6.37
C LEU A 328 -16.08 5.37 -5.77
N ALA A 329 -16.39 6.07 -4.68
CA ALA A 329 -15.47 7.03 -4.07
C ALA A 329 -15.47 6.85 -2.56
N LEU A 330 -14.30 6.55 -1.99
CA LEU A 330 -14.08 6.36 -0.57
C LEU A 330 -13.49 7.64 0.02
N ASP A 331 -14.09 8.14 1.09
CA ASP A 331 -13.50 9.14 1.97
C ASP A 331 -12.77 8.43 3.12
N LEU A 332 -11.46 8.62 3.16
CA LEU A 332 -10.52 8.01 4.11
C LEU A 332 -9.90 9.08 5.04
N SER A 333 -10.47 10.29 5.07
CA SER A 333 -10.02 11.38 5.93
C SER A 333 -10.53 11.29 7.38
N GLN A 334 -11.66 10.60 7.59
CA GLN A 334 -12.41 10.58 8.86
C GLN A 334 -12.04 9.35 9.70
N ALA A 335 -11.24 9.54 10.75
CA ALA A 335 -10.97 8.50 11.73
C ALA A 335 -11.75 8.64 13.05
N ASN A 336 -12.66 9.62 13.17
CA ASN A 336 -13.55 9.75 14.32
C ASN A 336 -15.03 9.60 13.95
N GLY A 337 -15.65 8.49 14.37
CA GLY A 337 -17.10 8.25 14.30
C GLY A 337 -17.95 9.14 15.23
N LYS A 338 -17.44 10.30 15.67
CA LYS A 338 -18.25 11.27 16.38
C LYS A 338 -19.00 12.12 15.37
N ASN A 339 -20.29 11.81 15.23
CA ASN A 339 -21.31 12.77 14.83
C ASN A 339 -20.94 14.17 15.34
N GLN A 340 -20.53 15.06 14.44
CA GLN A 340 -20.73 16.50 14.65
C GLN A 340 -22.23 16.76 14.48
N GLY A 341 -23.00 16.23 15.43
CA GLY A 341 -24.43 16.38 15.51
C GLY A 341 -24.77 17.43 16.55
N LYS A 342 -24.95 18.66 16.06
CA LYS A 342 -25.60 19.83 16.69
C LYS A 342 -24.95 20.49 17.90
#